data_AF-A0A1Y2C1Z5-F1
#
_entry.id   AF-A0A1Y2C1Z5-F1
#
_cell.length_a   1.000
_cell.length_b   1.000
_cell.length_c   1.000
_cell.angle_alpha   90.00
_cell.angle_beta   90.00
_cell.angle_gamma   90.00
#
_symmetry.space_group_name_H-M   'P 1'
#
loop_
_entity.id
_entity.type
_entity.pdbx_description
1 polymer ?
#
loop_
_entity_poly.entity_id
_entity_poly.type
_entity_poly.pdbx_seq_one_letter_code
_entity_poly.pdbx_strand_id
1 'polypeptide(L)'
;DNKQINKERIKEKSATLPPSDPLTIYAGDSRNLSVKSCFKFLWEAEQKYGSVVLGLLAESFKKPVPDVYSHTTSPEGIEFIQKTKSASVYAFKNGLQTLTDAIIADLTKNHPNVSILQNTRATHINLTPSNTVKVTTSTNESLESSTVISALDSLTLQSLLPKTSSLPALLSKNPSVDVAVVNLAYKPPTTLPVSGFGYLVPRTQTSDVIGVIFDSSAIPGQGSDPSLTRITCMMGGHRFKEVFASGYSNDLALEKAKKAIRDDLGIAVDPDAFKVSLHRHCITQYTVGHSKRMQEMHGLLQKEFDGKLSVVGNSWFGVGVNDCVLGARETVERILKGDKAVTGLEKAFL
;
A
#
# COMPACT_ATOMS: atom_id res chain seq x y z
N ASP A 1 -49.89 -11.59 0.29
CA ASP A 1 -49.12 -10.79 -0.67
C ASP A 1 -48.30 -9.64 -0.08
N ASN A 2 -47.27 -9.93 0.72
CA ASN A 2 -46.19 -8.94 0.96
C ASN A 2 -44.87 -9.54 1.48
N LYS A 3 -44.68 -10.87 1.40
CA LYS A 3 -43.45 -11.56 1.81
C LYS A 3 -42.64 -12.16 0.66
N GLN A 4 -43.13 -12.05 -0.58
CA GLN A 4 -42.51 -12.67 -1.76
C GLN A 4 -41.82 -11.65 -2.69
N ILE A 5 -42.16 -10.35 -2.57
CA ILE A 5 -41.61 -9.28 -3.42
C ILE A 5 -40.19 -8.84 -2.99
N ASN A 6 -39.75 -9.14 -1.76
CA ASN A 6 -38.41 -8.76 -1.28
C ASN A 6 -37.31 -9.79 -1.55
N LYS A 7 -37.62 -10.98 -2.08
CA LYS A 7 -36.60 -12.00 -2.40
C LYS A 7 -36.10 -11.96 -3.84
N GLU A 8 -36.81 -11.31 -4.76
CA GLU A 8 -36.44 -11.25 -6.17
C GLU A 8 -35.52 -10.06 -6.51
N ARG A 9 -35.49 -9.00 -5.68
CA ARG A 9 -34.56 -7.87 -5.86
C ARG A 9 -33.08 -8.20 -5.60
N ILE A 10 -32.77 -9.41 -5.12
CA ILE A 10 -31.41 -9.88 -4.81
C ILE A 10 -30.88 -10.82 -5.91
N LYS A 11 -31.71 -11.27 -6.87
CA LYS A 11 -31.31 -12.27 -7.88
C LYS A 11 -30.93 -11.72 -9.27
N GLU A 12 -30.97 -10.41 -9.48
CA GLU A 12 -30.65 -9.79 -10.77
C GLU A 12 -29.38 -8.90 -10.73
N LYS A 13 -28.32 -9.41 -10.09
CA LYS A 13 -26.95 -8.85 -10.17
C LYS A 13 -25.89 -9.94 -10.37
N SER A 14 -26.26 -11.09 -10.92
CA SER A 14 -25.32 -12.16 -11.24
C SER A 14 -24.98 -12.15 -12.72
N ALA A 15 -24.14 -11.19 -13.12
CA ALA A 15 -23.35 -11.27 -14.34
C ALA A 15 -22.11 -10.37 -14.17
N THR A 16 -20.93 -11.03 -14.20
CA THR A 16 -19.60 -10.45 -14.45
C THR A 16 -19.09 -9.37 -13.49
N LEU A 17 -18.49 -9.79 -12.37
CA LEU A 17 -17.35 -9.12 -11.71
C LEU A 17 -16.64 -10.17 -10.84
N PRO A 18 -15.31 -10.34 -10.90
CA PRO A 18 -14.58 -11.24 -9.99
C PRO A 18 -14.76 -10.79 -8.51
N PRO A 19 -14.53 -11.68 -7.52
CA PRO A 19 -15.05 -11.54 -6.14
C PRO A 19 -14.46 -10.40 -5.29
N SER A 20 -13.54 -9.62 -5.85
CA SER A 20 -13.02 -8.40 -5.25
C SER A 20 -12.62 -7.51 -6.41
N ASP A 21 -13.19 -6.31 -6.49
CA ASP A 21 -12.65 -5.32 -7.40
C ASP A 21 -11.21 -5.03 -6.96
N PRO A 22 -10.16 -5.41 -7.70
CA PRO A 22 -8.77 -5.29 -7.25
C PRO A 22 -8.34 -3.83 -7.02
N LEU A 23 -9.21 -2.90 -7.38
CA LEU A 23 -9.09 -1.44 -7.38
C LEU A 23 -9.06 -0.81 -5.99
N THR A 24 -9.55 -1.51 -4.97
CA THR A 24 -9.60 -0.98 -3.61
C THR A 24 -8.25 -1.04 -2.91
N ILE A 25 -7.35 -1.93 -3.35
CA ILE A 25 -5.95 -1.95 -2.92
C ILE A 25 -5.28 -0.61 -3.24
N TYR A 26 -5.60 -0.03 -4.41
CA TYR A 26 -5.01 1.21 -4.88
C TYR A 26 -5.84 2.45 -4.55
N ALA A 27 -7.07 2.30 -4.04
CA ALA A 27 -8.07 3.37 -3.95
C ALA A 27 -8.21 4.17 -5.28
N GLY A 28 -8.00 3.49 -6.41
CA GLY A 28 -7.77 4.09 -7.73
C GLY A 28 -8.91 3.94 -8.72
N ASP A 29 -8.78 4.56 -9.89
CA ASP A 29 -9.71 4.38 -11.03
C ASP A 29 -9.21 3.26 -11.95
N SER A 30 -9.98 2.18 -12.08
CA SER A 30 -9.65 1.03 -12.97
C SER A 30 -9.27 1.43 -14.38
N ARG A 31 -9.90 2.49 -14.90
CA ARG A 31 -9.71 2.90 -16.29
C ARG A 31 -8.33 3.50 -16.55
N ASN A 32 -7.64 3.90 -15.47
CA ASN A 32 -6.34 4.54 -15.55
C ASN A 32 -5.20 3.63 -15.05
N LEU A 33 -5.50 2.63 -14.22
CA LEU A 33 -4.49 1.73 -13.64
C LEU A 33 -3.95 0.73 -14.68
N SER A 34 -2.65 0.45 -14.59
CA SER A 34 -1.95 -0.51 -15.46
C SER A 34 -2.11 -1.93 -14.91
N VAL A 35 -2.78 -2.82 -15.65
CA VAL A 35 -2.86 -4.25 -15.27
C VAL A 35 -1.47 -4.87 -15.16
N LYS A 36 -0.54 -4.53 -16.07
CA LYS A 36 0.85 -5.00 -16.03
C LYS A 36 1.53 -4.66 -14.69
N SER A 37 1.24 -3.47 -14.13
CA SER A 37 1.92 -2.96 -12.94
C SER A 37 1.19 -3.28 -11.64
N CYS A 38 -0.15 -3.34 -11.65
CA CYS A 38 -0.96 -3.63 -10.48
C CYS A 38 -1.21 -5.14 -10.28
N PHE A 39 -1.33 -5.90 -11.38
CA PHE A 39 -1.71 -7.32 -11.37
C PHE A 39 -0.83 -8.11 -12.33
N LYS A 40 0.49 -8.02 -12.11
CA LYS A 40 1.51 -8.62 -12.97
C LYS A 40 1.24 -10.10 -13.27
N PHE A 41 0.84 -10.88 -12.28
CA PHE A 41 0.53 -12.31 -12.48
C PHE A 41 -0.64 -12.55 -13.45
N LEU A 42 -1.67 -11.69 -13.47
CA LEU A 42 -2.77 -11.79 -14.43
C LEU A 42 -2.30 -11.43 -15.83
N TRP A 43 -1.50 -10.36 -15.94
CA TRP A 43 -0.90 -9.95 -17.21
C TRP A 43 0.01 -11.04 -17.77
N GLU A 44 0.88 -11.63 -16.97
CA GLU A 44 1.76 -12.75 -17.39
C GLU A 44 0.97 -13.98 -17.82
N ALA A 45 -0.12 -14.32 -17.10
CA ALA A 45 -1.01 -15.40 -17.47
C ALA A 45 -1.65 -15.17 -18.84
N GLU A 46 -2.15 -13.96 -19.12
CA GLU A 46 -2.68 -13.60 -20.43
C GLU A 46 -1.60 -13.66 -21.52
N GLN A 47 -0.45 -13.03 -21.30
CA GLN A 47 0.62 -12.97 -22.31
C GLN A 47 1.16 -14.36 -22.68
N LYS A 48 1.22 -15.28 -21.71
CA LYS A 48 1.78 -16.61 -21.92
C LYS A 48 0.78 -17.60 -22.48
N TYR A 49 -0.48 -17.55 -22.04
CA TYR A 49 -1.49 -18.56 -22.38
C TYR A 49 -2.60 -18.04 -23.30
N GLY A 50 -2.59 -16.75 -23.65
CA GLY A 50 -3.64 -16.09 -24.44
C GLY A 50 -4.97 -15.91 -23.69
N SER A 51 -5.03 -16.33 -22.42
CA SER A 51 -6.22 -16.26 -21.57
C SER A 51 -5.83 -16.30 -20.10
N VAL A 52 -6.36 -15.35 -19.32
CA VAL A 52 -6.16 -15.30 -17.86
C VAL A 52 -6.68 -16.57 -17.19
N VAL A 53 -7.87 -17.05 -17.57
CA VAL A 53 -8.50 -18.23 -16.95
C VAL A 53 -7.68 -19.48 -17.22
N LEU A 54 -7.26 -19.70 -18.48
CA LEU A 54 -6.41 -20.84 -18.83
C LEU A 54 -5.07 -20.77 -18.12
N GLY A 55 -4.47 -19.57 -18.03
CA GLY A 55 -3.21 -19.38 -17.33
C GLY A 55 -3.31 -19.68 -15.83
N LEU A 56 -4.33 -19.17 -15.14
CA LEU A 56 -4.53 -19.46 -13.71
C LEU A 56 -4.80 -20.95 -13.46
N LEU A 57 -5.57 -21.62 -14.31
CA LEU A 57 -5.77 -23.07 -14.22
C LEU A 57 -4.45 -23.82 -14.43
N ALA A 58 -3.71 -23.50 -15.50
CA ALA A 58 -2.43 -24.13 -15.82
C ALA A 58 -1.37 -23.95 -14.71
N GLU A 59 -1.29 -22.75 -14.11
CA GLU A 59 -0.38 -22.48 -12.99
C GLU A 59 -0.84 -23.18 -11.69
N SER A 60 -2.15 -23.36 -11.48
CA SER A 60 -2.69 -24.09 -10.32
C SER A 60 -2.35 -25.60 -10.34
N PHE A 61 -2.13 -26.17 -11.53
CA PHE A 61 -1.67 -27.56 -11.69
C PHE A 61 -0.16 -27.73 -11.51
N LYS A 62 0.62 -26.64 -11.48
CA LYS A 62 2.04 -26.72 -11.14
C LYS A 62 2.19 -26.80 -9.63
N LYS A 63 3.06 -27.70 -9.17
CA LYS A 63 3.49 -27.68 -7.77
C LYS A 63 4.07 -26.28 -7.50
N PRO A 64 3.62 -25.57 -6.45
CA PRO A 64 4.26 -24.31 -6.08
C PRO A 64 5.72 -24.66 -5.81
N VAL A 65 6.62 -24.14 -6.64
CA VAL A 65 8.06 -24.30 -6.40
C VAL A 65 8.35 -23.44 -5.18
N PRO A 66 8.68 -24.01 -4.01
CA PRO A 66 9.03 -23.20 -2.85
C PRO A 66 10.51 -22.86 -2.98
N ASP A 67 10.86 -21.95 -3.90
CA ASP A 67 12.28 -21.77 -4.27
C ASP A 67 12.71 -20.31 -4.32
N VAL A 68 12.47 -19.61 -3.21
CA VAL A 68 13.16 -18.33 -2.94
C VAL A 68 13.61 -18.21 -1.47
N TYR A 69 12.98 -18.91 -0.53
CA TYR A 69 13.19 -18.70 0.91
C TYR A 69 13.92 -19.84 1.64
N SER A 70 14.25 -20.94 0.97
CA SER A 70 14.80 -22.16 1.59
C SER A 70 16.19 -21.96 2.22
N HIS A 71 16.94 -20.92 1.84
CA HIS A 71 18.31 -20.70 2.31
C HIS A 71 18.47 -19.59 3.36
N THR A 72 17.41 -18.84 3.68
CA THR A 72 17.50 -17.65 4.56
C THR A 72 16.43 -17.55 5.63
N THR A 73 15.50 -18.51 5.70
CA THR A 73 14.37 -18.46 6.62
C THR A 73 14.64 -19.38 7.80
N SER A 74 14.55 -18.85 9.03
CA SER A 74 14.71 -19.63 10.24
C SER A 74 13.63 -20.73 10.34
N PRO A 75 13.86 -21.79 11.13
CA PRO A 75 12.85 -22.81 11.39
C PRO A 75 11.49 -22.22 11.82
N GLU A 76 11.50 -21.19 12.66
CA GLU A 76 10.32 -20.48 13.13
C GLU A 76 9.63 -19.71 11.98
N GLY A 77 10.39 -19.13 11.06
CA GLY A 77 9.86 -18.48 9.87
C GLY A 77 9.19 -19.46 8.91
N ILE A 78 9.75 -20.67 8.74
CA ILE A 78 9.13 -21.74 7.94
C ILE A 78 7.83 -22.18 8.60
N GLU A 79 7.83 -22.40 9.90
CA GLU A 79 6.63 -22.77 10.67
C GLU A 79 5.54 -21.68 10.57
N PHE A 80 5.92 -20.41 10.67
CA PHE A 80 5.01 -19.28 10.50
C PHE A 80 4.37 -19.27 9.11
N ILE A 81 5.16 -19.42 8.05
CA ILE A 81 4.66 -19.48 6.67
C ILE A 81 3.68 -20.64 6.50
N GLN A 82 3.98 -21.81 7.05
CA GLN A 82 3.10 -22.98 6.99
C GLN A 82 1.78 -22.73 7.72
N LYS A 83 1.83 -22.16 8.94
CA LYS A 83 0.64 -21.81 9.72
C LYS A 83 -0.24 -20.75 9.06
N THR A 84 0.37 -19.80 8.36
CA THR A 84 -0.33 -18.66 7.73
C THR A 84 -0.75 -18.92 6.29
N LYS A 85 -0.34 -20.05 5.68
CA LYS A 85 -0.66 -20.37 4.28
C LYS A 85 -2.16 -20.41 3.96
N SER A 86 -2.99 -20.75 4.94
CA SER A 86 -4.45 -20.80 4.80
C SER A 86 -5.15 -19.51 5.25
N ALA A 87 -4.42 -18.58 5.87
CA ALA A 87 -4.98 -17.33 6.34
C ALA A 87 -5.14 -16.34 5.17
N SER A 88 -6.29 -15.71 5.06
CA SER A 88 -6.52 -14.63 4.10
C SER A 88 -5.89 -13.31 4.54
N VAL A 89 -5.79 -13.08 5.85
CA VAL A 89 -5.21 -11.88 6.47
C VAL A 89 -4.56 -12.29 7.79
N TYR A 90 -3.46 -11.64 8.15
CA TYR A 90 -2.85 -11.71 9.48
C TYR A 90 -2.44 -10.31 9.94
N ALA A 91 -2.36 -10.11 11.25
CA ALA A 91 -1.86 -8.88 11.85
C ALA A 91 -1.20 -9.16 13.20
N PHE A 92 -0.54 -8.16 13.75
CA PHE A 92 0.00 -8.18 15.09
C PHE A 92 -1.10 -7.85 16.11
N LYS A 93 -1.06 -8.51 17.27
CA LYS A 93 -2.00 -8.31 18.39
C LYS A 93 -2.13 -6.84 18.78
N ASN A 94 -1.02 -6.11 18.80
CA ASN A 94 -0.95 -4.69 19.17
C ASN A 94 -0.93 -3.76 17.94
N GLY A 95 -1.35 -4.24 16.76
CA GLY A 95 -1.37 -3.47 15.53
C GLY A 95 -0.03 -3.43 14.79
N LEU A 96 -0.06 -2.97 13.54
CA LEU A 96 1.07 -3.05 12.62
C LEU A 96 2.30 -2.24 13.08
N GLN A 97 2.11 -1.22 13.93
CA GLN A 97 3.21 -0.46 14.55
C GLN A 97 4.16 -1.36 15.36
N THR A 98 3.69 -2.52 15.85
CA THR A 98 4.54 -3.55 16.48
C THR A 98 5.75 -3.90 15.61
N LEU A 99 5.58 -3.97 14.29
CA LEU A 99 6.66 -4.29 13.36
C LEU A 99 7.73 -3.20 13.34
N THR A 100 7.31 -1.94 13.20
CA THR A 100 8.25 -0.80 13.12
C THR A 100 8.93 -0.54 14.45
N ASP A 101 8.22 -0.67 15.56
CA ASP A 101 8.78 -0.50 16.91
C ASP A 101 9.84 -1.59 17.18
N ALA A 102 9.58 -2.84 16.79
CA ALA A 102 10.54 -3.92 16.91
C ALA A 102 11.81 -3.68 16.07
N ILE A 103 11.68 -3.19 14.84
CA ILE A 103 12.83 -2.83 13.99
C ILE A 103 13.66 -1.73 14.66
N ILE A 104 13.04 -0.66 15.15
CA ILE A 104 13.76 0.45 15.81
C ILE A 104 14.48 -0.04 17.07
N ALA A 105 13.82 -0.88 17.87
CA ALA A 105 14.39 -1.45 19.09
C ALA A 105 15.61 -2.33 18.78
N ASP A 106 15.51 -3.17 17.76
CA ASP A 106 16.61 -4.04 17.32
C ASP A 106 17.81 -3.24 16.78
N LEU A 107 17.56 -2.28 15.88
CA LEU A 107 18.60 -1.38 15.35
C LEU A 107 19.31 -0.61 16.46
N THR A 108 18.57 -0.09 17.44
CA THR A 108 19.14 0.69 18.54
C THR A 108 19.95 -0.19 19.51
N LYS A 109 19.49 -1.42 19.77
CA LYS A 109 20.08 -2.30 20.78
C LYS A 109 21.25 -3.14 20.25
N ASN A 110 21.10 -3.67 19.04
CA ASN A 110 21.98 -4.71 18.49
C ASN A 110 22.88 -4.20 17.35
N HIS A 111 22.64 -3.00 16.81
CA HIS A 111 23.40 -2.45 15.67
C HIS A 111 24.02 -1.07 16.00
N PRO A 112 25.12 -1.03 16.77
CA PRO A 112 25.71 0.23 17.25
C PRO A 112 26.26 1.13 16.13
N ASN A 113 26.44 0.58 14.92
CA ASN A 113 26.85 1.31 13.72
C ASN A 113 25.68 1.99 12.98
N VAL A 114 24.45 1.88 13.49
CA VAL A 114 23.25 2.50 12.90
C VAL A 114 22.88 3.74 13.71
N SER A 115 22.76 4.88 13.02
CA SER A 115 22.26 6.13 13.60
C SER A 115 20.90 6.48 13.03
N ILE A 116 19.91 6.68 13.91
CA ILE A 116 18.54 7.07 13.53
C ILE A 116 18.35 8.55 13.85
N LEU A 117 18.30 9.38 12.81
CA LEU A 117 18.08 10.82 12.94
C LEU A 117 16.59 11.14 12.81
N GLN A 118 15.93 11.37 13.94
CA GLN A 118 14.53 11.82 13.97
C GLN A 118 14.45 13.34 13.77
N ASN A 119 13.27 13.84 13.37
CA ASN A 119 13.00 15.26 13.15
C ASN A 119 13.99 15.95 12.18
N THR A 120 14.65 15.16 11.32
CA THR A 120 15.70 15.60 10.41
C THR A 120 15.25 15.33 8.99
N ARG A 121 14.53 16.29 8.40
CA ARG A 121 13.97 16.14 7.05
C ARG A 121 15.07 16.33 6.01
N ALA A 122 15.24 15.40 5.07
CA ALA A 122 16.07 15.64 3.89
C ALA A 122 15.42 16.71 2.99
N THR A 123 16.21 17.68 2.53
CA THR A 123 15.75 18.81 1.72
C THR A 123 16.34 18.82 0.32
N HIS A 124 17.56 18.31 0.14
CA HIS A 124 18.23 18.24 -1.16
C HIS A 124 19.09 16.97 -1.27
N ILE A 125 19.14 16.40 -2.48
CA ILE A 125 19.99 15.25 -2.82
C ILE A 125 20.78 15.62 -4.08
N ASN A 126 22.11 15.46 -4.03
CA ASN A 126 22.99 15.74 -5.17
C ASN A 126 24.13 14.73 -5.23
N LEU A 127 24.57 14.38 -6.44
CA LEU A 127 25.86 13.72 -6.64
C LEU A 127 26.97 14.78 -6.55
N THR A 128 28.02 14.50 -5.79
CA THR A 128 29.17 15.38 -5.61
C THR A 128 30.27 15.09 -6.66
N PRO A 129 31.23 16.02 -6.87
CA PRO A 129 32.39 15.76 -7.71
C PRO A 129 33.30 14.62 -7.22
N SER A 130 33.26 14.30 -5.92
CA SER A 130 33.96 13.17 -5.30
C SER A 130 33.25 11.83 -5.50
N ASN A 131 32.20 11.80 -6.34
CA ASN A 131 31.39 10.63 -6.63
C ASN A 131 30.70 10.04 -5.37
N THR A 132 30.30 10.90 -4.44
CA THR A 132 29.43 10.56 -3.30
C THR A 132 28.07 11.20 -3.48
N VAL A 133 27.05 10.70 -2.79
CA VAL A 133 25.74 11.35 -2.73
C VAL A 133 25.68 12.18 -1.46
N LYS A 134 25.41 13.47 -1.61
CA LYS A 134 25.21 14.42 -0.53
C LYS A 134 23.72 14.63 -0.29
N VAL A 135 23.30 14.43 0.96
CA VAL A 135 21.94 14.70 1.44
C VAL A 135 22.00 15.88 2.42
N THR A 136 21.37 16.99 2.06
CA THR A 136 21.21 18.14 2.95
C THR A 136 19.92 18.01 3.73
N THR A 137 19.93 18.39 5.01
CA THR A 137 18.80 18.25 5.93
C THR A 137 18.16 19.60 6.28
N SER A 138 17.03 19.57 6.99
CA SER A 138 16.36 20.75 7.53
C SER A 138 17.13 21.43 8.65
N THR A 139 18.14 20.76 9.23
CA THR A 139 19.07 21.34 10.21
C THR A 139 20.24 22.07 9.55
N ASN A 140 20.27 22.13 8.21
CA ASN A 140 21.38 22.61 7.37
C ASN A 140 22.66 21.76 7.47
N GLU A 141 22.59 20.61 8.14
CA GLU A 141 23.65 19.62 8.11
C GLU A 141 23.65 18.90 6.76
N SER A 142 24.80 18.33 6.39
CA SER A 142 24.93 17.54 5.18
C SER A 142 25.61 16.21 5.48
N LEU A 143 24.99 15.14 4.99
CA LEU A 143 25.48 13.78 5.11
C LEU A 143 25.97 13.33 3.74
N GLU A 144 27.20 12.84 3.66
CA GLU A 144 27.75 12.27 2.44
C GLU A 144 27.91 10.76 2.57
N SER A 145 27.50 10.03 1.53
CA SER A 145 27.59 8.57 1.49
C SER A 145 27.97 8.08 0.10
N SER A 146 28.69 6.96 0.03
CA SER A 146 28.96 6.25 -1.22
C SER A 146 27.70 5.59 -1.81
N THR A 147 26.66 5.39 -0.99
CA THR A 147 25.38 4.83 -1.41
C THR A 147 24.24 5.41 -0.60
N VAL A 148 23.18 5.82 -1.28
CA VAL A 148 21.95 6.34 -0.69
C VAL A 148 20.77 5.54 -1.20
N ILE A 149 19.93 5.07 -0.29
CA ILE A 149 18.66 4.42 -0.60
C ILE A 149 17.55 5.35 -0.14
N SER A 150 16.76 5.85 -1.08
CA SER A 150 15.58 6.66 -0.77
C SER A 150 14.37 5.77 -0.56
N ALA A 151 13.83 5.78 0.66
CA ALA A 151 12.56 5.15 1.01
C ALA A 151 11.38 6.16 1.02
N LEU A 152 11.58 7.33 0.42
CA LEU A 152 10.57 8.39 0.32
C LEU A 152 9.57 8.09 -0.80
N ASP A 153 8.35 8.62 -0.68
CA ASP A 153 7.39 8.61 -1.78
C ASP A 153 7.90 9.44 -2.97
N SER A 154 7.37 9.17 -4.16
CA SER A 154 7.83 9.79 -5.41
C SER A 154 7.71 11.31 -5.43
N LEU A 155 6.68 11.88 -4.78
CA LEU A 155 6.46 13.33 -4.76
C LEU A 155 7.45 14.00 -3.82
N THR A 156 7.68 13.42 -2.64
CA THR A 156 8.70 13.91 -1.72
C THR A 156 10.08 13.82 -2.38
N LEU A 157 10.47 12.66 -2.92
CA LEU A 157 11.76 12.49 -3.60
C LEU A 157 11.95 13.49 -4.74
N GLN A 158 10.91 13.72 -5.56
CA GLN A 158 10.94 14.73 -6.62
C GLN A 158 11.38 16.11 -6.12
N SER A 159 10.88 16.54 -4.95
CA SER A 159 11.18 17.87 -4.40
C SER A 159 12.62 18.03 -3.90
N LEU A 160 13.31 16.91 -3.61
CA LEU A 160 14.69 16.89 -3.13
C LEU A 160 15.72 16.86 -4.26
N LEU A 161 15.30 16.44 -5.45
CA LEU A 161 16.19 16.26 -6.60
C LEU A 161 16.52 17.59 -7.28
N PRO A 162 17.69 17.72 -7.92
CA PRO A 162 18.12 18.98 -8.53
C PRO A 162 17.20 19.35 -9.68
N LYS A 163 16.87 20.64 -9.85
CA LYS A 163 16.03 21.09 -10.98
C LYS A 163 16.67 20.86 -12.36
N THR A 164 17.99 20.67 -12.40
CA THR A 164 18.76 20.31 -13.60
C THR A 164 18.66 18.83 -13.95
N SER A 165 18.18 17.99 -13.03
CA SER A 165 17.92 16.56 -13.25
C SER A 165 16.72 16.35 -14.16
N SER A 166 16.71 15.26 -14.94
CA SER A 166 15.52 14.86 -15.69
C SER A 166 14.51 14.07 -14.83
N LEU A 167 14.94 13.58 -13.67
CA LEU A 167 14.12 12.76 -12.76
C LEU A 167 12.86 13.51 -12.25
N PRO A 168 12.91 14.78 -11.83
CA PRO A 168 11.71 15.47 -11.37
C PRO A 168 10.58 15.50 -12.41
N ALA A 169 10.90 15.75 -13.68
CA ALA A 169 9.91 15.78 -14.75
C ALA A 169 9.27 14.39 -14.96
N LEU A 170 10.04 13.32 -14.84
CA LEU A 170 9.52 11.96 -14.92
C LEU A 170 8.64 11.60 -13.71
N LEU A 171 9.08 11.91 -12.49
CA LEU A 171 8.36 11.65 -11.24
C LEU A 171 7.02 12.40 -11.16
N SER A 172 6.91 13.56 -11.81
CA SER A 172 5.64 14.30 -11.90
C SER A 172 4.50 13.51 -12.53
N LYS A 173 4.83 12.46 -13.29
CA LYS A 173 3.88 11.59 -14.00
C LYS A 173 3.43 10.37 -13.16
N ASN A 174 3.85 10.28 -11.90
CA ASN A 174 3.45 9.23 -10.97
C ASN A 174 2.50 9.83 -9.90
N PRO A 175 1.18 9.87 -10.17
CA PRO A 175 0.24 10.45 -9.24
C PRO A 175 0.04 9.57 -8.01
N SER A 176 -0.31 10.20 -6.90
CA SER A 176 -0.77 9.52 -5.68
C SER A 176 -2.13 10.08 -5.25
N VAL A 177 -2.90 9.29 -4.51
CA VAL A 177 -4.21 9.71 -4.00
C VAL A 177 -4.18 10.00 -2.50
N ASP A 178 -5.15 10.79 -2.07
CA ASP A 178 -5.40 11.09 -0.67
C ASP A 178 -6.53 10.18 -0.16
N VAL A 179 -6.40 9.67 1.06
CA VAL A 179 -7.42 8.82 1.70
C VAL A 179 -7.69 9.35 3.10
N ALA A 180 -8.95 9.60 3.40
CA ALA A 180 -9.40 9.84 4.76
C ALA A 180 -9.86 8.52 5.38
N VAL A 181 -9.38 8.24 6.58
CA VAL A 181 -9.67 7.04 7.35
C VAL A 181 -10.42 7.45 8.61
N VAL A 182 -11.60 6.87 8.80
CA VAL A 182 -12.45 7.12 9.97
C VAL A 182 -12.64 5.80 10.71
N ASN A 183 -12.08 5.74 11.91
CA ASN A 183 -12.22 4.60 12.81
C ASN A 183 -13.39 4.90 13.74
N LEU A 184 -14.29 3.95 13.91
CA LEU A 184 -15.49 4.04 14.74
C LEU A 184 -15.51 2.86 15.70
N ALA A 185 -15.87 3.12 16.95
CA ALA A 185 -16.02 2.10 17.98
C ALA A 185 -17.38 2.25 18.67
N TYR A 186 -18.06 1.12 18.87
CA TYR A 186 -19.35 1.04 19.51
C TYR A 186 -19.31 0.00 20.63
N LYS A 187 -19.85 0.37 21.80
CA LYS A 187 -20.06 -0.54 22.92
C LYS A 187 -21.30 -1.39 22.70
N PRO A 188 -21.41 -2.54 23.41
CA PRO A 188 -22.65 -3.29 23.47
C PRO A 188 -23.84 -2.41 23.90
N PRO A 189 -25.05 -2.65 23.36
CA PRO A 189 -25.45 -3.79 22.55
C PRO A 189 -25.20 -3.65 21.04
N THR A 190 -24.54 -2.57 20.59
CA THR A 190 -24.32 -2.32 19.16
C THR A 190 -23.33 -3.32 18.58
N THR A 191 -23.79 -4.05 17.56
CA THR A 191 -23.03 -5.13 16.91
C THR A 191 -23.13 -5.03 15.39
N LEU A 192 -22.19 -5.68 14.70
CA LEU A 192 -22.25 -5.80 13.25
C LEU A 192 -23.43 -6.72 12.84
N PRO A 193 -24.21 -6.36 11.82
CA PRO A 193 -25.31 -7.20 11.35
C PRO A 193 -24.84 -8.47 10.62
N VAL A 194 -23.58 -8.49 10.17
CA VAL A 194 -22.96 -9.60 9.45
C VAL A 194 -21.50 -9.78 9.90
N SER A 195 -21.01 -11.02 9.82
CA SER A 195 -19.59 -11.33 10.05
C SER A 195 -18.84 -11.43 8.73
N GLY A 196 -17.62 -10.89 8.69
CA GLY A 196 -16.76 -10.89 7.51
C GLY A 196 -15.60 -9.93 7.67
N PHE A 197 -14.75 -9.82 6.63
CA PHE A 197 -13.66 -8.86 6.62
C PHE A 197 -14.16 -7.41 6.54
N GLY A 198 -15.25 -7.20 5.78
CA GLY A 198 -15.77 -5.88 5.45
C GLY A 198 -16.48 -5.90 4.11
N TYR A 199 -16.71 -4.72 3.54
CA TYR A 199 -17.24 -4.57 2.19
C TYR A 199 -16.53 -3.45 1.42
N LEU A 200 -16.69 -3.50 0.10
CA LEU A 200 -16.21 -2.50 -0.83
C LEU A 200 -17.40 -1.89 -1.55
N VAL A 201 -17.32 -0.59 -1.84
CA VAL A 201 -18.35 0.12 -2.60
C VAL A 201 -17.90 0.21 -4.06
N PRO A 202 -18.62 -0.43 -5.00
CA PRO A 202 -18.35 -0.27 -6.43
C PRO A 202 -18.57 1.17 -6.87
N ARG A 203 -17.78 1.64 -7.85
CA ARG A 203 -17.91 2.99 -8.44
C ARG A 203 -19.33 3.34 -8.91
N THR A 204 -20.13 2.34 -9.28
CA THR A 204 -21.51 2.52 -9.76
C THR A 204 -22.51 2.85 -8.64
N GLN A 205 -22.11 2.78 -7.37
CA GLN A 205 -22.96 3.12 -6.24
C GLN A 205 -22.62 4.50 -5.70
N THR A 206 -23.65 5.22 -5.26
CA THR A 206 -23.53 6.53 -4.63
C THR A 206 -23.18 6.35 -3.15
N SER A 207 -21.90 6.15 -2.86
CA SER A 207 -21.37 6.25 -1.50
C SER A 207 -20.13 7.15 -1.45
N ASP A 208 -19.95 7.78 -0.30
CA ASP A 208 -18.78 8.59 0.03
C ASP A 208 -17.59 7.71 0.46
N VAL A 209 -17.84 6.50 0.95
CA VAL A 209 -16.79 5.52 1.28
C VAL A 209 -16.44 4.66 0.07
N ILE A 210 -15.16 4.27 -0.01
CA ILE A 210 -14.64 3.30 -0.99
C ILE A 210 -14.79 1.88 -0.44
N GLY A 211 -14.71 1.74 0.87
CA GLY A 211 -14.85 0.48 1.56
C GLY A 211 -14.80 0.65 3.06
N VAL A 212 -15.24 -0.40 3.74
CA VAL A 212 -15.33 -0.47 5.19
C VAL A 212 -14.78 -1.81 5.65
N ILE A 213 -13.90 -1.78 6.64
CA ILE A 213 -13.35 -2.96 7.30
C ILE A 213 -14.09 -3.15 8.63
N PHE A 214 -14.49 -4.39 8.89
CA PHE A 214 -15.07 -4.81 10.15
C PHE A 214 -13.96 -5.31 11.08
N ASP A 215 -13.15 -4.38 11.63
CA ASP A 215 -11.89 -4.72 12.33
C ASP A 215 -12.08 -5.78 13.42
N SER A 216 -13.14 -5.63 14.20
CA SER A 216 -13.51 -6.55 15.28
C SER A 216 -13.98 -7.94 14.80
N SER A 217 -14.47 -8.07 13.56
CA SER A 217 -14.78 -9.38 12.95
C SER A 217 -13.60 -9.96 12.19
N ALA A 218 -12.78 -9.12 11.55
CA ALA A 218 -11.64 -9.53 10.74
C ALA A 218 -10.47 -10.01 11.62
N ILE A 219 -10.23 -9.31 12.73
CA ILE A 219 -9.09 -9.54 13.63
C ILE A 219 -9.58 -9.42 15.09
N PRO A 220 -10.36 -10.40 15.58
CA PRO A 220 -11.05 -10.29 16.86
C PRO A 220 -10.11 -10.14 18.06
N GLY A 221 -8.88 -10.67 17.96
CA GLY A 221 -7.87 -10.59 19.03
C GLY A 221 -7.10 -9.27 19.12
N GLN A 222 -7.41 -8.27 18.28
CA GLN A 222 -6.73 -6.99 18.28
C GLN A 222 -7.39 -5.99 19.24
N GLY A 223 -6.60 -5.22 20.00
CA GLY A 223 -7.12 -4.24 20.96
C GLY A 223 -7.31 -4.79 22.38
N SER A 224 -7.59 -3.89 23.33
CA SER A 224 -7.69 -4.22 24.76
C SER A 224 -9.07 -4.68 25.19
N ASP A 225 -10.13 -4.29 24.47
CA ASP A 225 -11.50 -4.64 24.78
C ASP A 225 -12.14 -5.41 23.60
N PRO A 226 -12.30 -6.74 23.73
CA PRO A 226 -12.88 -7.58 22.67
C PRO A 226 -14.39 -7.40 22.52
N SER A 227 -15.06 -6.71 23.45
CA SER A 227 -16.51 -6.47 23.38
C SER A 227 -16.90 -5.31 22.45
N LEU A 228 -15.93 -4.49 22.05
CA LEU A 228 -16.17 -3.34 21.18
C LEU A 228 -16.34 -3.77 19.71
N THR A 229 -17.41 -3.28 19.10
CA THR A 229 -17.56 -3.29 17.65
C THR A 229 -16.72 -2.15 17.06
N ARG A 230 -15.63 -2.51 16.38
CA ARG A 230 -14.72 -1.58 15.69
C ARG A 230 -14.85 -1.70 14.18
N ILE A 231 -14.92 -0.55 13.52
CA ILE A 231 -15.14 -0.38 12.10
C ILE A 231 -14.19 0.70 11.55
N THR A 232 -13.57 0.44 10.40
CA THR A 232 -12.71 1.40 9.71
C THR A 232 -13.30 1.75 8.35
N CYS A 233 -13.69 3.01 8.17
CA CYS A 233 -14.20 3.55 6.91
C CYS A 233 -13.08 4.25 6.15
N MET A 234 -12.96 3.95 4.86
CA MET A 234 -11.99 4.61 3.97
C MET A 234 -12.74 5.39 2.89
N MET A 235 -12.37 6.66 2.70
CA MET A 235 -13.01 7.55 1.72
C MET A 235 -12.01 8.40 0.94
N GLY A 236 -12.43 8.81 -0.25
CA GLY A 236 -11.63 9.62 -1.16
C GLY A 236 -10.95 8.82 -2.27
N GLY A 237 -9.64 8.60 -2.18
CA GLY A 237 -8.88 7.94 -3.24
C GLY A 237 -8.90 8.79 -4.51
N HIS A 238 -9.08 8.15 -5.67
CA HIS A 238 -9.23 8.88 -6.94
C HIS A 238 -10.44 9.85 -6.96
N ARG A 239 -11.42 9.66 -6.07
CA ARG A 239 -12.61 10.50 -5.90
C ARG A 239 -12.47 11.53 -4.79
N PHE A 240 -11.28 11.71 -4.18
CA PHE A 240 -11.11 12.60 -3.01
C PHE A 240 -11.67 14.01 -3.25
N LYS A 241 -11.40 14.61 -4.41
CA LYS A 241 -11.93 15.94 -4.76
C LYS A 241 -13.45 15.98 -4.94
N GLU A 242 -14.06 14.88 -5.36
CA GLU A 242 -15.51 14.74 -5.50
C GLU A 242 -16.17 14.59 -4.12
N VAL A 243 -15.65 13.66 -3.30
CA VAL A 243 -16.16 13.36 -1.95
C VAL A 243 -16.06 14.59 -1.05
N PHE A 244 -14.99 15.39 -1.18
CA PHE A 244 -14.73 16.59 -0.39
C PHE A 244 -14.74 17.88 -1.23
N ALA A 245 -15.70 18.00 -2.16
CA ALA A 245 -15.81 19.16 -3.05
C ALA A 245 -15.96 20.51 -2.31
N SER A 246 -16.60 20.51 -1.14
CA SER A 246 -16.74 21.67 -0.25
C SER A 246 -15.50 21.97 0.60
N GLY A 247 -14.40 21.24 0.40
CA GLY A 247 -13.24 21.25 1.28
C GLY A 247 -13.28 20.12 2.31
N TYR A 248 -12.11 19.61 2.66
CA TYR A 248 -11.95 18.57 3.67
C TYR A 248 -12.00 19.17 5.08
N SER A 249 -12.77 18.54 5.97
CA SER A 249 -12.64 18.68 7.42
C SER A 249 -12.79 17.31 8.08
N ASN A 250 -12.22 17.15 9.28
CA ASN A 250 -12.38 15.90 10.04
C ASN A 250 -13.85 15.63 10.37
N ASP A 251 -14.62 16.68 10.69
CA ASP A 251 -16.05 16.57 11.00
C ASP A 251 -16.85 16.12 9.78
N LEU A 252 -16.55 16.65 8.59
CA LEU A 252 -17.21 16.22 7.36
C LEU A 252 -16.90 14.75 7.03
N ALA A 253 -15.65 14.32 7.23
CA ALA A 253 -15.28 12.92 7.05
C ALA A 253 -16.02 12.01 8.05
N LEU A 254 -16.12 12.42 9.30
CA LEU A 254 -16.86 11.68 10.33
C LEU A 254 -18.35 11.57 9.98
N GLU A 255 -19.00 12.66 9.58
CA GLU A 255 -20.41 12.66 9.20
C GLU A 255 -20.68 11.77 7.98
N LYS A 256 -19.81 11.80 6.97
CA LYS A 256 -19.88 10.90 5.81
C LYS A 256 -19.71 9.43 6.21
N ALA A 257 -18.78 9.11 7.11
CA ALA A 257 -18.61 7.75 7.62
C ALA A 257 -19.86 7.28 8.39
N LYS A 258 -20.37 8.11 9.32
CA LYS A 258 -21.60 7.80 10.09
C LYS A 258 -22.80 7.57 9.16
N LYS A 259 -22.93 8.40 8.12
CA LYS A 259 -23.97 8.23 7.10
C LYS A 259 -23.83 6.89 6.37
N ALA A 260 -22.63 6.55 5.87
CA ALA A 260 -22.39 5.27 5.20
C ALA A 260 -22.70 4.08 6.12
N ILE A 261 -22.25 4.11 7.37
CA ILE A 261 -22.51 3.04 8.35
C ILE A 261 -24.00 2.89 8.68
N ARG A 262 -24.74 4.00 8.76
CA ARG A 262 -26.19 3.96 8.94
C ARG A 262 -26.89 3.37 7.73
N ASP A 263 -26.54 3.82 6.53
CA ASP A 263 -27.19 3.41 5.29
C ASP A 263 -26.87 1.96 4.93
N ASP A 264 -25.61 1.53 5.12
CA ASP A 264 -25.09 0.24 4.67
C ASP A 264 -25.25 -0.86 5.74
N LEU A 265 -25.16 -0.52 7.03
CA LEU A 265 -25.20 -1.49 8.14
C LEU A 265 -26.41 -1.32 9.09
N GLY A 266 -27.21 -0.26 8.92
CA GLY A 266 -28.35 0.02 9.80
C GLY A 266 -27.97 0.47 11.21
N ILE A 267 -26.70 0.79 11.46
CA ILE A 267 -26.22 1.28 12.76
C ILE A 267 -26.48 2.79 12.83
N ALA A 268 -27.62 3.17 13.42
CA ALA A 268 -28.06 4.56 13.47
C ALA A 268 -27.56 5.35 14.69
N VAL A 269 -27.07 4.66 15.73
CA VAL A 269 -26.51 5.29 16.93
C VAL A 269 -25.16 5.95 16.63
N ASP A 270 -24.83 6.99 17.39
CA ASP A 270 -23.51 7.60 17.32
C ASP A 270 -22.43 6.66 17.92
N PRO A 271 -21.18 6.71 17.40
CA PRO A 271 -20.08 5.93 17.94
C PRO A 271 -19.68 6.42 19.34
N ASP A 272 -19.34 5.48 20.23
CA ASP A 272 -18.80 5.78 21.56
C ASP A 272 -17.40 6.40 21.52
N ALA A 273 -16.62 6.05 20.49
CA ALA A 273 -15.32 6.64 20.22
C ALA A 273 -15.05 6.64 18.72
N PHE A 274 -14.28 7.64 18.25
CA PHE A 274 -13.86 7.71 16.87
C PHE A 274 -12.46 8.31 16.74
N LYS A 275 -11.81 8.03 15.60
CA LYS A 275 -10.56 8.69 15.19
C LYS A 275 -10.58 8.94 13.70
N VAL A 276 -10.42 10.20 13.32
CA VAL A 276 -10.30 10.63 11.93
C VAL A 276 -8.83 10.90 11.61
N SER A 277 -8.37 10.45 10.45
CA SER A 277 -7.00 10.69 9.96
C SER A 277 -7.01 10.90 8.46
N LEU A 278 -6.29 11.92 7.99
CA LEU A 278 -6.11 12.18 6.58
C LEU A 278 -4.70 11.79 6.16
N HIS A 279 -4.60 10.89 5.19
CA HIS A 279 -3.36 10.47 4.60
C HIS A 279 -3.23 11.10 3.21
N ARG A 280 -2.32 12.07 3.09
CA ARG A 280 -2.02 12.76 1.82
C ARG A 280 -1.03 11.94 1.00
N HIS A 281 -1.26 11.88 -0.31
CA HIS A 281 -0.37 11.23 -1.29
C HIS A 281 0.05 9.82 -0.88
N CYS A 282 -0.85 9.08 -0.20
CA CYS A 282 -0.49 7.88 0.54
C CYS A 282 -0.43 6.62 -0.32
N ILE A 283 -1.15 6.59 -1.44
CA ILE A 283 -1.17 5.45 -2.35
C ILE A 283 -0.83 5.91 -3.76
N THR A 284 0.35 5.52 -4.23
CA THR A 284 0.81 5.78 -5.60
C THR A 284 -0.05 5.00 -6.59
N GLN A 285 -0.46 5.69 -7.66
CA GLN A 285 -1.32 5.14 -8.71
C GLN A 285 -0.45 4.69 -9.87
N TYR A 286 -0.31 3.39 -10.05
CA TYR A 286 0.47 2.80 -11.15
C TYR A 286 -0.34 2.87 -12.45
N THR A 287 -0.43 4.06 -13.04
CA THR A 287 -1.21 4.30 -14.25
C THR A 287 -0.59 3.64 -15.48
N VAL A 288 -1.34 3.56 -16.58
CA VAL A 288 -0.82 3.09 -17.87
C VAL A 288 0.51 3.78 -18.21
N GLY A 289 1.51 2.98 -18.59
CA GLY A 289 2.88 3.43 -18.83
C GLY A 289 3.80 3.45 -17.60
N HIS A 290 3.33 3.07 -16.40
CA HIS A 290 4.15 3.02 -15.18
C HIS A 290 5.43 2.21 -15.35
N SER A 291 5.32 0.98 -15.86
CA SER A 291 6.48 0.11 -16.17
C SER A 291 7.53 0.81 -17.05
N LYS A 292 7.10 1.53 -18.09
CA LYS A 292 8.01 2.31 -18.96
C LYS A 292 8.66 3.46 -18.21
N ARG A 293 7.91 4.17 -17.37
CA ARG A 293 8.46 5.25 -16.51
C ARG A 293 9.48 4.70 -15.51
N MET A 294 9.25 3.51 -14.95
CA MET A 294 10.23 2.86 -14.06
C MET A 294 11.51 2.46 -14.79
N GLN A 295 11.41 2.01 -16.04
CA GLN A 295 12.58 1.73 -16.88
C GLN A 295 13.38 3.00 -17.20
N GLU A 296 12.69 4.09 -17.56
CA GLU A 296 13.32 5.38 -17.82
C GLU A 296 14.00 5.93 -16.55
N MET A 297 13.32 5.82 -15.40
CA MET A 297 13.86 6.23 -14.11
C MET A 297 15.09 5.41 -13.71
N HIS A 298 15.08 4.10 -13.97
CA HIS A 298 16.24 3.24 -13.76
C HIS A 298 17.46 3.76 -14.55
N GLY A 299 17.30 4.02 -15.86
CA GLY A 299 18.37 4.57 -16.68
C GLY A 299 18.85 5.96 -16.22
N LEU A 300 17.94 6.83 -15.78
CA LEU A 300 18.29 8.16 -15.25
C LEU A 300 19.04 8.08 -13.92
N LEU A 301 18.65 7.19 -13.00
CA LEU A 301 19.39 6.97 -11.74
C LEU A 301 20.80 6.46 -12.00
N GLN A 302 20.96 5.56 -12.97
CA GLN A 302 22.28 5.08 -13.38
C GLN A 302 23.12 6.21 -14.00
N LYS A 303 22.53 7.02 -14.87
CA LYS A 303 23.24 8.10 -15.59
C LYS A 303 23.59 9.29 -14.70
N GLU A 304 22.64 9.75 -13.88
CA GLU A 304 22.76 11.01 -13.14
C GLU A 304 23.38 10.83 -11.74
N PHE A 305 23.28 9.63 -11.17
CA PHE A 305 23.82 9.32 -9.83
C PHE A 305 24.87 8.21 -9.86
N ASP A 306 25.32 7.77 -11.03
CA ASP A 306 26.30 6.68 -11.19
C ASP A 306 25.89 5.42 -10.39
N GLY A 307 24.58 5.15 -10.34
CA GLY A 307 24.00 4.04 -9.59
C GLY A 307 24.10 4.13 -8.06
N LYS A 308 24.50 5.29 -7.49
CA LYS A 308 24.64 5.48 -6.04
C LYS A 308 23.37 5.90 -5.33
N LEU A 309 22.34 6.28 -6.08
CA LEU A 309 21.02 6.54 -5.58
C LEU A 309 20.08 5.40 -6.00
N SER A 310 19.64 4.64 -5.02
CA SER A 310 18.58 3.63 -5.14
C SER A 310 17.26 4.16 -4.57
N VAL A 311 16.15 3.57 -5.00
CA VAL A 311 14.82 3.86 -4.47
C VAL A 311 14.11 2.59 -4.04
N VAL A 312 13.40 2.66 -2.91
CA VAL A 312 12.59 1.56 -2.36
C VAL A 312 11.26 2.11 -1.84
N GLY A 313 10.30 1.22 -1.55
CA GLY A 313 8.99 1.59 -1.02
C GLY A 313 7.87 1.57 -2.06
N ASN A 314 6.72 2.11 -1.65
CA ASN A 314 5.44 1.88 -2.32
C ASN A 314 5.26 2.63 -3.66
N SER A 315 6.17 3.53 -4.03
CA SER A 315 6.03 4.35 -5.24
C SER A 315 6.48 3.64 -6.53
N TRP A 316 7.09 2.46 -6.41
CA TRP A 316 7.87 1.88 -7.51
C TRP A 316 7.34 0.55 -8.02
N PHE A 317 7.42 -0.51 -7.22
CA PHE A 317 7.15 -1.90 -7.63
C PHE A 317 5.82 -2.43 -7.11
N GLY A 318 5.52 -2.24 -5.83
CA GLY A 318 4.29 -2.71 -5.20
C GLY A 318 3.92 -1.84 -4.01
N VAL A 319 2.61 -1.64 -3.82
CA VAL A 319 2.08 -0.74 -2.78
C VAL A 319 1.92 -1.43 -1.42
N GLY A 320 1.93 -2.77 -1.40
CA GLY A 320 1.74 -3.54 -0.19
C GLY A 320 2.96 -3.51 0.75
N VAL A 321 2.72 -3.73 2.04
CA VAL A 321 3.80 -3.85 3.05
C VAL A 321 4.76 -4.98 2.68
N ASN A 322 4.22 -6.12 2.22
CA ASN A 322 5.02 -7.26 1.77
C ASN A 322 5.95 -6.89 0.61
N ASP A 323 5.44 -6.15 -0.38
CA ASP A 323 6.24 -5.70 -1.54
C ASP A 323 7.32 -4.71 -1.12
N CYS A 324 6.99 -3.78 -0.20
CA CYS A 324 7.96 -2.82 0.32
C CYS A 324 9.10 -3.50 1.06
N VAL A 325 8.79 -4.47 1.92
CA VAL A 325 9.79 -5.24 2.68
C VAL A 325 10.66 -6.09 1.73
N LEU A 326 10.03 -6.80 0.79
CA LEU A 326 10.74 -7.61 -0.19
C LEU A 326 11.65 -6.77 -1.07
N GLY A 327 11.12 -5.68 -1.65
CA GLY A 327 11.86 -4.78 -2.52
C GLY A 327 13.04 -4.11 -1.82
N ALA A 328 12.87 -3.69 -0.56
CA ALA A 328 13.95 -3.15 0.25
C ALA A 328 15.07 -4.18 0.48
N ARG A 329 14.69 -5.40 0.89
CA ARG A 329 15.63 -6.49 1.14
C ARG A 329 16.43 -6.85 -0.11
N GLU A 330 15.76 -7.08 -1.24
CA GLU A 330 16.41 -7.47 -2.49
C GLU A 330 17.35 -6.39 -3.04
N THR A 331 16.96 -5.12 -2.88
CA THR A 331 17.81 -3.98 -3.26
C THR A 331 19.12 -3.99 -2.46
N VAL A 332 19.02 -4.14 -1.13
CA VAL A 332 20.20 -4.20 -0.26
C VAL A 332 21.04 -5.44 -0.55
N GLU A 333 20.44 -6.62 -0.71
CA GLU A 333 21.18 -7.85 -1.03
C GLU A 333 21.98 -7.71 -2.34
N ARG A 334 21.44 -7.04 -3.36
CA ARG A 334 22.15 -6.80 -4.63
C ARG A 334 23.28 -5.79 -4.47
N ILE A 335 23.08 -4.72 -3.70
CA ILE A 335 24.14 -3.76 -3.36
C ILE A 335 25.29 -4.49 -2.65
N LEU A 336 24.99 -5.34 -1.67
CA LEU A 336 25.99 -6.09 -0.91
C LEU A 336 26.75 -7.12 -1.76
N LYS A 337 26.10 -7.72 -2.77
CA LYS A 337 26.76 -8.61 -3.74
C LYS A 337 27.70 -7.87 -4.71
N GLY A 338 27.67 -6.54 -4.74
CA GLY A 338 28.46 -5.74 -5.66
C GLY A 338 27.90 -5.69 -7.07
N ASP A 339 26.59 -5.93 -7.23
CA ASP A 339 25.91 -5.68 -8.51
C ASP A 339 26.15 -4.22 -8.91
N LYS A 340 26.59 -4.00 -10.15
CA LYS A 340 26.80 -2.63 -10.64
C LYS A 340 25.46 -1.94 -10.87
N ALA A 341 25.36 -0.71 -10.38
CA ALA A 341 24.28 0.22 -10.68
C ALA A 341 22.87 -0.29 -10.29
N VAL A 342 22.78 -0.81 -9.07
CA VAL A 342 21.50 -1.19 -8.44
C VAL A 342 20.69 0.09 -8.18
N THR A 343 19.44 0.13 -8.65
CA THR A 343 18.56 1.29 -8.42
C THR A 343 17.31 0.96 -7.61
N GLY A 344 17.02 -0.32 -7.38
CA GLY A 344 15.78 -0.79 -6.74
C GLY A 344 14.56 -0.84 -7.68
N LEU A 345 14.74 -0.56 -8.97
CA LEU A 345 13.66 -0.53 -9.98
C LEU A 345 13.65 -1.73 -10.91
N GLU A 346 14.61 -2.64 -10.77
CA GLU A 346 14.88 -3.72 -11.71
C GLU A 346 13.70 -4.67 -11.88
N LYS A 347 12.87 -4.82 -10.86
CA LYS A 347 11.62 -5.60 -10.96
C LYS A 347 10.43 -4.80 -11.49
N ALA A 348 10.46 -3.48 -11.40
CA ALA A 348 9.33 -2.60 -11.69
C ALA A 348 9.05 -2.44 -13.18
N PHE A 349 10.00 -2.81 -14.05
CA PHE A 349 9.83 -2.73 -15.50
C PHE A 349 9.96 -4.05 -16.26
N LEU A 350 10.36 -5.15 -15.60
CA LEU A 350 10.17 -6.50 -16.13
C LEU A 350 8.67 -6.73 -16.32
#